data_AF-A0A1M5GJX5-F1
#
_entry.id   AF-A0A1M5GJX5-F1
#
_cell.length_a   1.000
_cell.length_b   1.000
_cell.length_c   1.000
_cell.angle_alpha   90.00
_cell.angle_beta   90.00
_cell.angle_gamma   90.00
#
_symmetry.space_group_name_H-M   'P 1'
#
loop_
_entity.id
_entity.type
_entity.pdbx_description
1 polymer ?
#
loop_
_entity_poly.entity_id
_entity_poly.type
_entity_poly.pdbx_seq_one_letter_code
_entity_poly.pdbx_strand_id
1 'polypeptide(L)'
;MIEKGKKFISPGAWFSLIYPSSWNEFEDAEDSFLFYNPNKWTGNFRISAYRDDRNNGYGKESVDYELKQNKNSSQVKLGELVCAYSKEMFQEEGSYYVTHVWIIGIGNVAFECTFTVPRGNDIIEAEEIISSLKAYPKGKQINEIIPIRVLEINVVNEAFDWASSTIKKQIKKDFTSSEEDIAKIQQMLDSSSFKPQQREVWESFGIAFGTIIENQIDGMEWVTVINGNKEIPGLRFNESKLIIYPSEIIWNLVRAGQPCDLNAIFQDVKLKVENELN
;
A
#
# COMPACT_ATOMS: atom_id res chain seq x y z
N MET A 1 13.12 -18.30 14.33
CA MET A 1 13.14 -16.84 14.09
C MET A 1 12.08 -16.60 13.04
N ILE A 2 11.04 -15.83 13.37
CA ILE A 2 9.94 -15.55 12.45
C ILE A 2 10.54 -14.75 11.30
N GLU A 3 10.40 -15.26 10.06
CA GLU A 3 10.64 -14.47 8.85
C GLU A 3 9.89 -13.14 9.02
N LYS A 4 10.58 -12.01 8.95
CA LYS A 4 9.95 -10.69 9.14
C LYS A 4 8.87 -10.52 8.08
N GLY A 5 7.61 -10.68 8.48
CA GLY A 5 6.45 -10.41 7.63
C GLY A 5 6.43 -8.96 7.16
N LYS A 6 5.62 -8.68 6.15
CA LYS A 6 5.37 -7.33 5.64
C LYS A 6 4.40 -6.61 6.56
N LYS A 7 4.65 -5.33 6.83
CA LYS A 7 3.74 -4.49 7.62
C LYS A 7 2.75 -3.79 6.71
N PHE A 8 1.48 -3.82 7.07
CA PHE A 8 0.44 -3.00 6.47
C PHE A 8 -0.02 -1.94 7.48
N ILE A 9 -0.28 -0.72 7.00
CA ILE A 9 -0.91 0.36 7.77
C ILE A 9 -2.05 0.92 6.93
N SER A 10 -3.25 0.87 7.48
CA SER A 10 -4.45 1.30 6.77
C SER A 10 -4.42 2.80 6.47
N PRO A 11 -5.20 3.29 5.48
CA PRO A 11 -5.36 4.71 5.23
C PRO A 11 -5.76 5.48 6.49
N GLY A 12 -5.13 6.63 6.71
CA GLY A 12 -5.35 7.45 7.90
C GLY A 12 -4.88 6.81 9.20
N ALA A 13 -4.04 5.76 9.10
CA ALA A 13 -3.46 5.04 10.23
C ALA A 13 -4.47 4.54 11.26
N TRP A 14 -5.61 3.97 10.85
CA TRP A 14 -6.59 3.41 11.79
C TRP A 14 -6.08 2.13 12.44
N PHE A 15 -5.39 1.30 11.67
CA PHE A 15 -4.82 0.06 12.17
C PHE A 15 -3.55 -0.33 11.44
N SER A 16 -2.84 -1.31 12.00
CA SER A 16 -1.75 -2.00 11.31
C SER A 16 -1.78 -3.49 11.60
N LEU A 17 -1.24 -4.27 10.69
CA LEU A 17 -1.02 -5.71 10.83
C LEU A 17 0.30 -6.12 10.18
N ILE A 18 0.74 -7.34 10.46
CA ILE A 18 1.85 -8.02 9.79
C ILE A 18 1.29 -9.19 9.01
N TYR A 19 1.64 -9.30 7.73
CA TYR A 19 1.23 -10.39 6.85
C TYR A 19 2.45 -11.12 6.26
N PRO A 20 2.29 -12.38 5.81
CA PRO A 20 3.42 -13.17 5.30
C PRO A 20 4.17 -12.46 4.16
N SER A 21 5.49 -12.56 4.13
CA SER A 21 6.32 -11.86 3.12
C SER A 21 6.08 -12.37 1.70
N SER A 22 5.58 -13.59 1.57
CA SER A 22 5.19 -14.20 0.28
C SER A 22 3.84 -13.72 -0.25
N TRP A 23 3.08 -12.98 0.55
CA TRP A 23 1.78 -12.43 0.17
C TRP A 23 1.93 -10.99 -0.36
N ASN A 24 0.94 -10.56 -1.12
CA ASN A 24 0.76 -9.20 -1.63
C ASN A 24 -0.66 -8.70 -1.31
N GLU A 25 -0.83 -7.38 -1.34
CA GLU A 25 -2.15 -6.73 -1.31
C GLU A 25 -2.73 -6.68 -2.74
N PHE A 26 -4.05 -6.80 -2.86
CA PHE A 26 -4.79 -6.74 -4.12
C PHE A 26 -6.04 -5.85 -3.99
N GLU A 27 -6.56 -5.38 -5.12
CA GLU A 27 -7.83 -4.65 -5.17
C GLU A 27 -9.00 -5.51 -4.67
N ASP A 28 -9.91 -4.88 -3.94
CA ASP A 28 -11.13 -5.48 -3.40
C ASP A 28 -12.23 -4.41 -3.35
N ALA A 29 -13.27 -4.60 -2.53
CA ALA A 29 -14.29 -3.59 -2.30
C ALA A 29 -13.74 -2.35 -1.55
N GLU A 30 -14.46 -1.22 -1.66
CA GLU A 30 -14.18 -0.02 -0.88
C GLU A 30 -14.12 -0.35 0.62
N ASP A 31 -13.11 0.17 1.33
CA ASP A 31 -12.83 -0.09 2.74
C ASP A 31 -12.60 -1.57 3.12
N SER A 32 -12.24 -2.42 2.15
CA SER A 32 -11.77 -3.80 2.34
C SER A 32 -10.36 -3.98 1.77
N PHE A 33 -9.50 -4.66 2.52
CA PHE A 33 -8.11 -4.92 2.11
C PHE A 33 -7.89 -6.42 1.93
N LEU A 34 -7.58 -6.84 0.71
CA LEU A 34 -7.36 -8.24 0.33
C LEU A 34 -5.88 -8.59 0.26
N PHE A 35 -5.49 -9.70 0.88
CA PHE A 35 -4.14 -10.24 0.83
C PHE A 35 -4.16 -11.73 0.50
N TYR A 36 -3.27 -12.14 -0.41
CA TYR A 36 -3.02 -13.56 -0.68
C TYR A 36 -1.62 -13.76 -1.30
N ASN A 37 -1.17 -15.01 -1.35
CA ASN A 37 0.05 -15.40 -2.06
C ASN A 37 -0.25 -15.62 -3.55
N PRO A 38 0.26 -14.78 -4.47
CA PRO A 38 -0.01 -14.94 -5.91
C PRO A 38 0.69 -16.15 -6.55
N ASN A 39 1.78 -16.64 -5.94
CA ASN A 39 2.59 -17.72 -6.51
C ASN A 39 2.13 -19.10 -6.05
N LYS A 40 1.70 -19.20 -4.78
CA LYS A 40 1.19 -20.42 -4.17
C LYS A 40 0.00 -20.06 -3.30
N TRP A 41 -1.18 -20.10 -3.89
CA TRP A 41 -2.41 -19.71 -3.20
C TRP A 41 -2.65 -20.60 -1.96
N THR A 42 -2.70 -19.97 -0.79
CA THR A 42 -3.02 -20.62 0.50
C THR A 42 -4.33 -20.13 1.11
N GLY A 43 -4.94 -19.10 0.53
CA GLY A 43 -6.21 -18.52 0.93
C GLY A 43 -6.28 -17.03 0.63
N ASN A 44 -7.48 -16.46 0.78
CA ASN A 44 -7.74 -15.04 0.61
C ASN A 44 -8.10 -14.42 1.96
N PHE A 45 -7.22 -13.60 2.52
CA PHE A 45 -7.49 -12.85 3.75
C PHE A 45 -8.05 -11.47 3.41
N ARG A 46 -9.16 -11.09 4.02
CA ARG A 46 -9.71 -9.74 3.94
C ARG A 46 -9.84 -9.13 5.31
N ILE A 47 -9.69 -7.82 5.39
CA ILE A 47 -9.97 -7.05 6.59
C ILE A 47 -10.68 -5.75 6.24
N SER A 48 -11.75 -5.44 6.96
CA SER A 48 -12.40 -4.12 7.00
C SER A 48 -12.42 -3.60 8.43
N ALA A 49 -12.44 -2.27 8.58
CA ALA A 49 -12.43 -1.61 9.88
C ALA A 49 -13.52 -0.54 9.98
N TYR A 50 -14.24 -0.55 11.10
CA TYR A 50 -15.32 0.39 11.40
C TYR A 50 -15.02 1.07 12.73
N ARG A 51 -15.21 2.39 12.81
CA ARG A 51 -14.88 3.17 14.01
C ARG A 51 -16.04 4.05 14.44
N ASP A 52 -16.28 4.10 15.75
CA ASP A 52 -17.15 5.10 16.37
C ASP A 52 -16.33 5.97 17.35
N ASP A 53 -16.02 7.21 16.95
CA ASP A 53 -15.24 8.15 17.77
C ASP A 53 -15.98 8.60 19.05
N ARG A 54 -17.28 8.31 19.19
CA ARG A 54 -18.10 8.69 20.36
C ARG A 54 -18.24 7.56 21.36
N ASN A 55 -17.88 6.34 20.98
CA ASN A 55 -18.09 5.15 21.79
C ASN A 55 -16.78 4.33 21.93
N ASN A 56 -16.11 4.48 23.07
CA ASN A 56 -14.90 3.72 23.40
C ASN A 56 -15.15 2.20 23.58
N GLY A 57 -16.40 1.78 23.77
CA GLY A 57 -16.80 0.38 23.87
C GLY A 57 -17.18 -0.26 22.54
N TYR A 58 -17.21 0.51 21.44
CA TYR A 58 -17.77 0.08 20.15
C TYR A 58 -17.23 -1.27 19.67
N GLY A 59 -15.91 -1.46 19.69
CA GLY A 59 -15.31 -2.72 19.26
C GLY A 59 -15.80 -3.92 20.10
N LYS A 60 -15.83 -3.78 21.43
CA LYS A 60 -16.31 -4.85 22.32
C LYS A 60 -17.81 -5.12 22.08
N GLU A 61 -18.60 -4.06 21.94
CA GLU A 61 -20.04 -4.16 21.69
C GLU A 61 -20.34 -4.88 20.37
N SER A 62 -19.55 -4.64 19.31
CA SER A 62 -19.65 -5.36 18.04
C SER A 62 -19.40 -6.86 18.20
N VAL A 63 -18.38 -7.25 18.98
CA VAL A 63 -18.08 -8.66 19.28
C VAL A 63 -19.24 -9.30 20.08
N ASP A 64 -19.70 -8.64 21.14
CA ASP A 64 -20.81 -9.13 21.97
C ASP A 64 -22.10 -9.28 21.14
N TYR A 65 -22.36 -8.33 20.24
CA TYR A 65 -23.50 -8.34 19.34
C TYR A 65 -23.44 -9.54 18.39
N GLU A 66 -22.30 -9.79 17.75
CA GLU A 66 -22.13 -10.95 16.85
C GLU A 66 -22.37 -12.27 17.58
N LEU A 67 -21.76 -12.45 18.76
CA LEU A 67 -21.94 -13.64 19.60
C LEU A 67 -23.41 -13.87 20.01
N LYS A 68 -24.18 -12.78 20.15
CA LYS A 68 -25.59 -12.85 20.52
C LYS A 68 -26.50 -13.16 19.34
N GLN A 69 -26.22 -12.59 18.16
CA GLN A 69 -27.11 -12.71 17.00
C GLN A 69 -26.80 -13.92 16.12
N ASN A 70 -25.51 -14.24 15.94
CA ASN A 70 -25.08 -15.34 15.11
C ASN A 70 -24.92 -16.62 15.94
N LYS A 71 -25.89 -17.53 15.84
CA LYS A 71 -25.87 -18.82 16.56
C LYS A 71 -24.74 -19.75 16.14
N ASN A 72 -24.12 -19.52 14.97
CA ASN A 72 -22.97 -20.29 14.49
C ASN A 72 -21.64 -19.69 14.93
N SER A 73 -21.66 -18.51 15.57
CA SER A 73 -20.47 -17.89 16.11
C SER A 73 -20.13 -18.46 17.50
N SER A 74 -18.84 -18.44 17.82
CA SER A 74 -18.30 -18.85 19.10
C SER A 74 -17.16 -17.92 19.49
N GLN A 75 -16.95 -17.74 20.80
CA GLN A 75 -15.86 -16.91 21.28
C GLN A 75 -14.53 -17.66 21.15
N VAL A 76 -13.54 -17.03 20.52
CA VAL A 76 -12.16 -17.52 20.44
C VAL A 76 -11.19 -16.45 20.92
N LYS A 77 -9.96 -16.86 21.27
CA LYS A 77 -8.88 -15.96 21.65
C LYS A 77 -7.70 -16.13 20.69
N LEU A 78 -7.30 -15.05 20.01
CA LEU A 78 -6.17 -14.99 19.08
C LEU A 78 -5.15 -13.98 19.61
N GLY A 79 -4.02 -14.47 20.12
CA GLY A 79 -3.10 -13.63 20.91
C GLY A 79 -3.83 -13.06 22.14
N GLU A 80 -3.89 -11.74 22.29
CA GLU A 80 -4.66 -11.08 23.35
C GLU A 80 -6.08 -10.64 22.92
N LEU A 81 -6.46 -10.90 21.68
CA LEU A 81 -7.73 -10.48 21.11
C LEU A 81 -8.82 -11.52 21.38
N VAL A 82 -9.96 -11.07 21.88
CA VAL A 82 -11.18 -11.87 22.00
C VAL A 82 -12.06 -11.59 20.79
N CYS A 83 -12.40 -12.64 20.05
CA CYS A 83 -13.08 -12.53 18.77
C CYS A 83 -14.38 -13.35 18.78
N ALA A 84 -15.39 -12.89 18.04
CA ALA A 84 -16.50 -13.74 17.63
C ALA A 84 -16.11 -14.44 16.32
N TYR A 85 -16.05 -15.76 16.35
CA TYR A 85 -15.60 -16.57 15.22
C TYR A 85 -16.71 -17.46 14.70
N SER A 86 -16.90 -17.46 13.39
CA SER A 86 -17.79 -18.38 12.68
C SER A 86 -17.11 -18.90 11.41
N LYS A 87 -17.71 -19.92 10.79
CA LYS A 87 -17.27 -20.41 9.49
C LYS A 87 -18.45 -20.89 8.67
N GLU A 88 -18.35 -20.70 7.37
CA GLU A 88 -19.35 -21.15 6.40
C GLU A 88 -18.67 -21.95 5.30
N MET A 89 -19.23 -23.12 4.98
CA MET A 89 -18.75 -23.96 3.89
C MET A 89 -19.62 -23.72 2.67
N PHE A 90 -19.00 -23.52 1.52
CA PHE A 90 -19.68 -23.34 0.25
C PHE A 90 -18.98 -24.13 -0.85
N GLN A 91 -19.63 -24.21 -2.02
CA GLN A 91 -19.10 -24.86 -3.20
C GLN A 91 -19.05 -23.86 -4.35
N GLU A 92 -17.91 -23.80 -5.03
CA GLU A 92 -17.68 -22.95 -6.19
C GLU A 92 -16.92 -23.75 -7.24
N GLU A 93 -17.43 -23.75 -8.48
CA GLU A 93 -16.86 -24.51 -9.60
C GLU A 93 -16.57 -25.99 -9.30
N GLY A 94 -17.41 -26.63 -8.49
CA GLY A 94 -17.25 -28.03 -8.10
C GLY A 94 -16.29 -28.26 -6.92
N SER A 95 -15.55 -27.24 -6.49
CA SER A 95 -14.61 -27.29 -5.36
C SER A 95 -15.26 -26.80 -4.06
N TYR A 96 -14.91 -27.42 -2.93
CA TYR A 96 -15.41 -27.00 -1.61
C TYR A 96 -14.45 -26.04 -0.94
N TYR A 97 -14.99 -24.94 -0.44
CA TYR A 97 -14.26 -23.91 0.29
C TYR A 97 -14.89 -23.68 1.66
N VAL A 98 -14.11 -23.07 2.55
CA VAL A 98 -14.57 -22.60 3.85
C VAL A 98 -14.17 -21.14 3.98
N THR A 99 -15.14 -20.27 4.24
CA THR A 99 -14.90 -18.89 4.67
C THR A 99 -14.94 -18.85 6.18
N HIS A 100 -13.81 -18.49 6.78
CA HIS A 100 -13.66 -18.23 8.20
C HIS A 100 -13.90 -16.74 8.44
N VAL A 101 -14.65 -16.39 9.47
CA VAL A 101 -15.03 -15.00 9.78
C VAL A 101 -14.71 -14.71 11.24
N TRP A 102 -14.00 -13.60 11.49
CA TRP A 102 -13.72 -13.08 12.82
C TRP A 102 -14.20 -11.64 12.94
N ILE A 103 -15.09 -11.41 13.90
CA ILE A 103 -15.40 -10.06 14.38
C ILE A 103 -14.51 -9.78 15.58
N ILE A 104 -13.78 -8.66 15.52
CA ILE A 104 -12.73 -8.31 16.48
C ILE A 104 -12.98 -6.88 16.96
N GLY A 105 -12.81 -6.64 18.26
CA GLY A 105 -12.95 -5.32 18.85
C GLY A 105 -11.65 -4.84 19.50
N ILE A 106 -11.18 -3.64 19.14
CA ILE A 106 -10.06 -2.98 19.81
C ILE A 106 -10.45 -1.53 20.12
N GLY A 107 -10.80 -1.27 21.39
CA GLY A 107 -11.28 0.05 21.82
C GLY A 107 -12.52 0.48 21.03
N ASN A 108 -12.43 1.62 20.36
CA ASN A 108 -13.52 2.20 19.59
C ASN A 108 -13.57 1.73 18.11
N VAL A 109 -12.80 0.71 17.75
CA VAL A 109 -12.73 0.13 16.40
C VAL A 109 -13.19 -1.32 16.43
N ALA A 110 -14.07 -1.68 15.49
CA ALA A 110 -14.46 -3.04 15.19
C ALA A 110 -13.85 -3.45 13.83
N PHE A 111 -13.43 -4.70 13.72
CA PHE A 111 -12.90 -5.28 12.50
C PHE A 111 -13.72 -6.49 12.09
N GLU A 112 -13.88 -6.64 10.79
CA GLU A 112 -14.34 -7.89 10.18
C GLU A 112 -13.18 -8.45 9.38
N CYS A 113 -12.66 -9.59 9.81
CA CYS A 113 -11.64 -10.34 9.08
C CYS A 113 -12.27 -11.58 8.47
N THR A 114 -11.98 -11.87 7.21
CA THR A 114 -12.38 -13.12 6.57
C THR A 114 -11.17 -13.84 6.00
N PHE A 115 -11.22 -15.18 6.02
CA PHE A 115 -10.21 -16.00 5.36
C PHE A 115 -10.89 -17.14 4.60
N THR A 116 -10.82 -17.09 3.27
CA THR A 116 -11.41 -18.12 2.41
C THR A 116 -10.33 -19.08 1.94
N VAL A 117 -10.50 -20.37 2.23
CA VAL A 117 -9.55 -21.43 1.91
C VAL A 117 -10.23 -22.67 1.35
N PRO A 118 -9.51 -23.52 0.58
CA PRO A 118 -9.99 -24.86 0.26
C PRO A 118 -10.35 -25.66 1.52
N ARG A 119 -11.40 -26.46 1.42
CA ARG A 119 -11.84 -27.30 2.54
C ARG A 119 -10.71 -28.23 3.00
N GLY A 120 -10.37 -28.16 4.29
CA GLY A 120 -9.35 -29.00 4.92
C GLY A 120 -7.98 -28.33 5.06
N ASN A 121 -7.81 -27.13 4.50
CA ASN A 121 -6.62 -26.33 4.70
C ASN A 121 -6.59 -25.70 6.10
N ASP A 122 -5.38 -25.38 6.53
CA ASP A 122 -5.13 -24.71 7.81
C ASP A 122 -5.39 -23.20 7.70
N ILE A 123 -5.60 -22.57 8.86
CA ILE A 123 -5.92 -21.15 9.01
C ILE A 123 -4.89 -20.39 9.84
N ILE A 124 -3.77 -21.02 10.20
CA ILE A 124 -2.68 -20.41 10.99
C ILE A 124 -2.23 -19.07 10.41
N GLU A 125 -2.06 -18.93 9.09
CA GLU A 125 -1.64 -17.66 8.47
C GLU A 125 -2.61 -16.51 8.81
N ALA A 126 -3.92 -16.76 8.78
CA ALA A 126 -4.93 -15.75 9.14
C ALA A 126 -4.94 -15.46 10.65
N GLU A 127 -4.79 -16.49 11.49
CA GLU A 127 -4.70 -16.32 12.94
C GLU A 127 -3.46 -15.51 13.35
N GLU A 128 -2.32 -15.72 12.69
CA GLU A 128 -1.10 -14.96 12.88
C GLU A 128 -1.26 -13.51 12.45
N ILE A 129 -1.86 -13.25 11.28
CA ILE A 129 -2.19 -11.88 10.83
C ILE A 129 -3.07 -11.18 11.86
N ILE A 130 -4.16 -11.82 12.29
CA ILE A 130 -5.10 -11.25 13.28
C ILE A 130 -4.39 -10.99 14.60
N SER A 131 -3.53 -11.90 15.07
CA SER A 131 -2.81 -11.73 16.34
C SER A 131 -1.87 -10.52 16.35
N SER A 132 -1.43 -10.06 15.17
CA SER A 132 -0.56 -8.89 15.01
C SER A 132 -1.32 -7.56 14.94
N LEU A 133 -2.65 -7.60 14.84
CA LEU A 133 -3.51 -6.45 14.61
C LEU A 133 -3.41 -5.44 15.76
N LYS A 134 -3.24 -4.17 15.39
CA LYS A 134 -3.24 -3.04 16.32
C LYS A 134 -4.17 -1.96 15.78
N ALA A 135 -5.04 -1.43 16.63
CA ALA A 135 -5.80 -0.22 16.34
C ALA A 135 -5.10 1.01 16.94
N TYR A 136 -5.22 2.15 16.26
CA TYR A 136 -4.66 3.41 16.71
C TYR A 136 -5.77 4.43 16.99
N PRO A 137 -5.56 5.34 17.97
CA PRO A 137 -6.48 6.43 18.20
C PRO A 137 -6.49 7.38 16.99
N LYS A 138 -7.62 8.06 16.79
CA LYS A 138 -7.77 9.05 15.72
C LYS A 138 -6.67 10.12 15.78
N GLY A 139 -6.11 10.43 14.62
CA GLY A 139 -5.07 11.45 14.47
C GLY A 139 -3.69 11.01 14.97
N LYS A 140 -3.51 9.73 15.30
CA LYS A 140 -2.18 9.16 15.60
C LYS A 140 -1.24 9.46 14.44
N GLN A 141 -0.18 10.22 14.73
CA GLN A 141 0.88 10.45 13.78
C GLN A 141 1.78 9.21 13.73
N ILE A 142 1.90 8.63 12.55
CA ILE A 142 2.80 7.53 12.24
C ILE A 142 3.85 8.04 11.26
N ASN A 143 5.12 7.67 11.48
CA ASN A 143 6.23 7.99 10.61
C ASN A 143 6.94 6.69 10.27
N GLU A 144 6.49 6.01 9.21
CA GLU A 144 6.95 4.69 8.84
C GLU A 144 6.99 4.53 7.32
N ILE A 145 7.83 3.61 6.87
CA ILE A 145 7.92 3.18 5.48
C ILE A 145 7.47 1.73 5.45
N ILE A 146 6.48 1.45 4.62
CA ILE A 146 5.90 0.12 4.47
C ILE A 146 5.96 -0.30 3.01
N PRO A 147 5.84 -1.61 2.70
CA PRO A 147 5.59 -2.06 1.34
C PRO A 147 4.48 -1.23 0.70
N ILE A 148 4.64 -0.90 -0.59
CA ILE A 148 3.67 -0.06 -1.27
C ILE A 148 2.27 -0.68 -1.21
N ARG A 149 1.28 0.14 -0.84
CA ARG A 149 -0.12 -0.26 -0.81
C ARG A 149 -0.74 -0.17 -2.19
N VAL A 150 -1.79 -0.93 -2.43
CA VAL A 150 -2.59 -0.83 -3.66
C VAL A 150 -3.06 0.61 -3.93
N LEU A 151 -3.40 1.37 -2.89
CA LEU A 151 -3.76 2.80 -3.05
C LEU A 151 -2.63 3.63 -3.70
N GLU A 152 -1.39 3.49 -3.22
CA GLU A 152 -0.26 4.22 -3.79
C GLU A 152 0.19 3.64 -5.14
N ILE A 153 0.01 2.33 -5.38
CA ILE A 153 0.20 1.73 -6.71
C ILE A 153 -0.73 2.41 -7.72
N ASN A 154 -2.01 2.62 -7.37
CA ASN A 154 -2.97 3.26 -8.26
C ASN A 154 -2.59 4.72 -8.55
N VAL A 155 -2.11 5.46 -7.54
CA VAL A 155 -1.55 6.82 -7.74
C VAL A 155 -0.36 6.80 -8.72
N VAL A 156 0.56 5.84 -8.57
CA VAL A 156 1.73 5.70 -9.46
C VAL A 156 1.26 5.41 -10.89
N ASN A 157 0.36 4.44 -11.07
CA ASN A 157 -0.12 4.01 -12.38
C ASN A 157 -0.88 5.12 -13.11
N GLU A 158 -1.81 5.80 -12.45
CA GLU A 158 -2.58 6.89 -13.06
C GLU A 158 -1.69 8.06 -13.50
N ALA A 159 -0.75 8.46 -12.63
CA ALA A 159 0.20 9.53 -12.91
C ALA A 159 1.15 9.14 -14.06
N PHE A 160 1.64 7.90 -14.06
CA PHE A 160 2.49 7.35 -15.11
C PHE A 160 1.77 7.30 -16.46
N ASP A 161 0.56 6.74 -16.51
CA ASP A 161 -0.23 6.61 -17.73
C ASP A 161 -0.56 7.97 -18.33
N TRP A 162 -0.89 8.94 -17.48
CA TRP A 162 -1.11 10.31 -17.90
C TRP A 162 0.17 10.92 -18.51
N ALA A 163 1.31 10.79 -17.85
CA ALA A 163 2.59 11.36 -18.30
C ALA A 163 3.06 10.72 -19.61
N SER A 164 3.05 9.38 -19.68
CA SER A 164 3.39 8.60 -20.86
C SER A 164 2.51 8.97 -22.06
N SER A 165 1.18 9.04 -21.85
CA SER A 165 0.23 9.46 -22.88
C SER A 165 0.48 10.89 -23.37
N THR A 166 0.82 11.79 -22.45
CA THR A 166 1.07 13.21 -22.74
C THR A 166 2.36 13.39 -23.55
N ILE A 167 3.44 12.71 -23.16
CA ILE A 167 4.72 12.67 -23.87
C ILE A 167 4.52 12.13 -25.29
N LYS A 168 3.83 10.99 -25.43
CA LYS A 168 3.53 10.39 -26.73
C LYS A 168 2.76 11.33 -27.65
N LYS A 169 1.77 12.04 -27.11
CA LYS A 169 0.96 12.99 -27.88
C LYS A 169 1.76 14.20 -28.37
N GLN A 170 2.64 14.75 -27.54
CA GLN A 170 3.39 15.97 -27.86
C GLN A 170 4.66 15.69 -28.69
N ILE A 171 5.45 14.68 -28.31
CA ILE A 171 6.75 14.39 -28.92
C ILE A 171 6.65 13.36 -30.05
N LYS A 172 5.50 12.68 -30.20
CA LYS A 172 5.25 11.62 -31.21
C LYS A 172 6.22 10.43 -31.10
N LYS A 173 6.74 10.18 -29.90
CA LYS A 173 7.60 9.04 -29.59
C LYS A 173 6.98 8.25 -28.44
N ASP A 174 7.19 6.95 -28.44
CA ASP A 174 6.80 6.11 -27.30
C ASP A 174 7.66 6.41 -26.07
N PHE A 175 7.09 6.16 -24.89
CA PHE A 175 7.75 6.26 -23.60
C PHE A 175 7.86 4.85 -23.03
N THR A 176 9.10 4.40 -22.84
CA THR A 176 9.46 3.03 -22.46
C THR A 176 9.97 2.92 -21.03
N SER A 177 10.04 4.03 -20.31
CA SER A 177 10.62 4.13 -18.98
C SER A 177 12.11 3.72 -18.92
N SER A 178 12.84 3.96 -20.02
CA SER A 178 14.29 3.75 -20.10
C SER A 178 15.06 5.03 -19.75
N GLU A 179 16.37 4.94 -19.53
CA GLU A 179 17.22 6.13 -19.27
C GLU A 179 17.13 7.18 -20.40
N GLU A 180 16.98 6.76 -21.66
CA GLU A 180 16.82 7.68 -22.81
C GLU A 180 15.55 8.53 -22.73
N ASP A 181 14.53 8.05 -22.01
CA ASP A 181 13.26 8.75 -21.86
C ASP A 181 13.35 9.98 -20.93
N ILE A 182 14.43 10.11 -20.16
CA ILE A 182 14.71 11.30 -19.34
C ILE A 182 14.70 12.57 -20.21
N ALA A 183 15.32 12.51 -21.39
CA ALA A 183 15.34 13.64 -22.32
C ALA A 183 13.95 13.99 -22.86
N LYS A 184 13.04 13.00 -22.96
CA LYS A 184 11.65 13.23 -23.38
C LYS A 184 10.87 13.96 -22.28
N ILE A 185 11.04 13.58 -21.01
CA ILE A 185 10.43 14.31 -19.90
C ILE A 185 10.99 15.74 -19.84
N GLN A 186 12.32 15.90 -19.94
CA GLN A 186 12.96 17.22 -19.93
C GLN A 186 12.39 18.14 -21.02
N GLN A 187 12.20 17.64 -22.24
CA GLN A 187 11.57 18.39 -23.33
C GLN A 187 10.15 18.87 -22.97
N MET A 188 9.39 18.10 -22.19
CA MET A 188 8.06 18.52 -21.70
C MET A 188 8.18 19.63 -20.66
N LEU A 189 9.17 19.55 -19.76
CA LEU A 189 9.41 20.58 -18.74
C LEU A 189 9.85 21.91 -19.35
N ASP A 190 10.71 21.85 -20.36
CA ASP A 190 11.22 23.03 -21.07
C ASP A 190 10.16 23.61 -22.03
N SER A 191 9.10 22.85 -22.32
CA SER A 191 7.99 23.35 -23.12
C SER A 191 7.20 24.38 -22.32
N SER A 192 6.81 25.47 -22.99
CA SER A 192 5.88 26.44 -22.41
C SER A 192 4.42 25.93 -22.39
N SER A 193 4.21 24.62 -22.52
CA SER A 193 2.89 23.98 -22.64
C SER A 193 2.16 23.87 -21.30
N PHE A 194 2.89 23.95 -20.18
CA PHE A 194 2.33 23.76 -18.84
C PHE A 194 2.60 24.98 -17.97
N LYS A 195 1.62 25.33 -17.14
CA LYS A 195 1.72 26.43 -16.20
C LYS A 195 2.34 25.95 -14.89
N PRO A 196 3.19 26.74 -14.22
CA PRO A 196 3.79 26.37 -12.94
C PRO A 196 2.77 25.98 -11.86
N GLN A 197 1.52 26.47 -11.91
CA GLN A 197 0.48 26.17 -10.92
C GLN A 197 -0.16 24.79 -11.09
N GLN A 198 0.08 24.09 -12.21
CA GLN A 198 -0.51 22.78 -12.49
C GLN A 198 0.26 21.68 -11.74
N ARG A 199 0.11 21.64 -10.41
CA ARG A 199 0.84 20.72 -9.53
C ARG A 199 0.79 19.26 -10.02
N GLU A 200 -0.41 18.74 -10.27
CA GLU A 200 -0.61 17.34 -10.70
C GLU A 200 0.17 16.99 -11.97
N VAL A 201 0.34 17.93 -12.91
CA VAL A 201 1.16 17.71 -14.11
C VAL A 201 2.62 17.47 -13.75
N TRP A 202 3.18 18.29 -12.87
CA TRP A 202 4.57 18.20 -12.44
C TRP A 202 4.81 16.96 -11.57
N GLU A 203 3.85 16.61 -10.71
CA GLU A 203 3.89 15.38 -9.93
C GLU A 203 3.85 14.15 -10.85
N SER A 204 3.02 14.14 -11.89
CA SER A 204 2.95 13.04 -12.86
C SER A 204 4.22 12.86 -13.68
N PHE A 205 4.85 13.95 -14.13
CA PHE A 205 6.18 13.84 -14.74
C PHE A 205 7.23 13.34 -13.75
N GLY A 206 7.11 13.73 -12.48
CA GLY A 206 7.97 13.26 -11.40
C GLY A 206 7.82 11.75 -11.18
N ILE A 207 6.59 11.24 -11.19
CA ILE A 207 6.29 9.80 -11.10
C ILE A 207 6.86 9.04 -12.29
N ALA A 208 6.66 9.52 -13.52
CA ALA A 208 7.24 8.89 -14.71
C ALA A 208 8.77 8.84 -14.67
N PHE A 209 9.40 9.91 -14.15
CA PHE A 209 10.84 9.92 -13.89
C PHE A 209 11.23 8.93 -12.78
N GLY A 210 10.42 8.80 -11.73
CA GLY A 210 10.57 7.76 -10.71
C GLY A 210 10.55 6.34 -11.28
N THR A 211 9.65 6.03 -12.20
CA THR A 211 9.61 4.72 -12.88
C THR A 211 10.89 4.45 -13.69
N ILE A 212 11.50 5.49 -14.28
CA ILE A 212 12.84 5.34 -14.89
C ILE A 212 13.87 4.99 -13.82
N ILE A 213 13.89 5.69 -12.68
CA ILE A 213 14.83 5.41 -11.58
C ILE A 213 14.71 3.97 -11.11
N GLU A 214 13.49 3.49 -10.83
CA GLU A 214 13.23 2.10 -10.44
C GLU A 214 13.79 1.10 -11.47
N ASN A 215 13.49 1.30 -12.76
CA ASN A 215 13.90 0.39 -13.82
C ASN A 215 15.42 0.38 -14.08
N GLN A 216 16.10 1.50 -13.83
CA GLN A 216 17.52 1.67 -14.15
C GLN A 216 18.45 1.43 -12.97
N ILE A 217 17.93 1.36 -11.74
CA ILE A 217 18.73 1.19 -10.53
C ILE A 217 18.27 -0.05 -9.77
N ASP A 218 19.06 -1.11 -9.88
CA ASP A 218 18.82 -2.37 -9.15
C ASP A 218 18.68 -2.13 -7.64
N GLY A 219 17.65 -2.72 -7.03
CA GLY A 219 17.37 -2.57 -5.60
C GLY A 219 16.59 -1.30 -5.24
N MET A 220 16.18 -0.48 -6.22
CA MET A 220 15.21 0.59 -5.98
C MET A 220 13.78 0.04 -6.06
N GLU A 221 13.01 0.18 -4.99
CA GLU A 221 11.65 -0.35 -4.91
C GLU A 221 10.63 0.72 -4.49
N TRP A 222 9.43 0.62 -5.03
CA TRP A 222 8.31 1.44 -4.59
C TRP A 222 7.83 1.06 -3.20
N VAL A 223 7.60 2.08 -2.37
CA VAL A 223 7.13 1.97 -0.99
C VAL A 223 6.05 3.00 -0.71
N THR A 224 5.22 2.76 0.31
CA THR A 224 4.38 3.81 0.88
C THR A 224 5.15 4.48 2.01
N VAL A 225 5.35 5.80 1.89
CA VAL A 225 5.93 6.63 2.93
C VAL A 225 4.81 7.32 3.69
N ILE A 226 4.66 6.96 4.97
CA ILE A 226 3.72 7.57 5.89
C ILE A 226 4.52 8.54 6.77
N ASN A 227 4.19 9.83 6.68
CA ASN A 227 4.78 10.89 7.49
C ASN A 227 3.65 11.78 8.04
N GLY A 228 3.16 11.42 9.22
CA GLY A 228 2.02 12.06 9.84
C GLY A 228 0.74 11.87 9.04
N ASN A 229 0.18 12.95 8.51
CA ASN A 229 -1.03 12.91 7.66
C ASN A 229 -0.72 12.72 6.18
N LYS A 230 0.56 12.64 5.80
CA LYS A 230 0.98 12.47 4.41
C LYS A 230 1.30 11.00 4.16
N GLU A 231 0.56 10.40 3.24
CA GLU A 231 0.75 9.03 2.77
C GLU A 231 0.99 9.10 1.26
N ILE A 232 2.21 8.84 0.81
CA ILE A 232 2.58 9.02 -0.61
C ILE A 232 3.51 7.90 -1.08
N PRO A 233 3.52 7.60 -2.41
CA PRO A 233 4.52 6.73 -2.98
C PRO A 233 5.92 7.35 -2.88
N GLY A 234 6.89 6.53 -2.51
CA GLY A 234 8.32 6.85 -2.56
C GLY A 234 9.09 5.69 -3.18
N LEU A 235 10.33 5.97 -3.57
CA LEU A 235 11.28 4.94 -4.01
C LEU A 235 12.35 4.79 -2.93
N ARG A 236 12.52 3.58 -2.42
CA ARG A 236 13.52 3.26 -1.41
C ARG A 236 14.57 2.36 -2.02
N PHE A 237 15.83 2.70 -1.80
CA PHE A 237 16.93 1.81 -2.18
C PHE A 237 17.10 0.75 -1.11
N ASN A 238 16.74 -0.50 -1.39
CA ASN A 238 16.78 -1.63 -0.47
C ASN A 238 16.13 -1.27 0.90
N GLU A 239 16.61 -1.86 1.99
CA GLU A 239 16.23 -1.44 3.35
C GLU A 239 17.04 -0.23 3.86
N SER A 240 17.60 0.61 2.98
CA SER A 240 18.40 1.78 3.38
C SER A 240 17.54 2.95 3.87
N LYS A 241 18.20 4.06 4.21
CA LYS A 241 17.54 5.35 4.53
C LYS A 241 17.35 6.23 3.30
N LEU A 242 17.93 5.87 2.16
CA LEU A 242 17.80 6.62 0.93
C LEU A 242 16.39 6.44 0.38
N ILE A 243 15.64 7.54 0.36
CA ILE A 243 14.30 7.62 -0.18
C ILE A 243 14.24 8.77 -1.17
N ILE A 244 13.75 8.47 -2.35
CA ILE A 244 13.40 9.44 -3.37
C ILE A 244 11.89 9.63 -3.32
N TYR A 245 11.42 10.87 -3.50
CA TYR A 245 9.99 11.21 -3.53
C TYR A 245 9.62 11.67 -4.94
N PRO A 246 9.28 10.77 -5.87
CA PRO A 246 9.14 11.10 -7.28
C PRO A 246 8.16 12.23 -7.57
N SER A 247 7.00 12.25 -6.91
CA SER A 247 6.00 13.32 -7.04
C SER A 247 6.55 14.69 -6.63
N GLU A 248 7.58 14.75 -5.79
CA GLU A 248 8.12 16.01 -5.29
C GLU A 248 9.29 16.56 -6.10
N ILE A 249 10.02 15.73 -6.85
CA ILE A 249 11.28 16.10 -7.52
C ILE A 249 11.09 17.34 -8.40
N ILE A 250 10.14 17.28 -9.32
CA ILE A 250 9.90 18.33 -10.31
C ILE A 250 9.07 19.45 -9.69
N TRP A 251 8.00 19.08 -8.97
CA TRP A 251 7.06 20.03 -8.39
C TRP A 251 7.74 21.02 -7.45
N ASN A 252 8.63 20.55 -6.56
CA ASN A 252 9.29 21.42 -5.60
C ASN A 252 10.20 22.45 -6.29
N LEU A 253 10.90 22.06 -7.37
CA LEU A 253 11.76 22.96 -8.16
C LEU A 253 10.92 24.00 -8.91
N VAL A 254 9.87 23.56 -9.62
CA VAL A 254 8.96 24.45 -10.36
C VAL A 254 8.29 25.45 -9.42
N ARG A 255 7.79 25.00 -8.27
CA ARG A 255 7.17 25.87 -7.26
C ARG A 255 8.17 26.91 -6.72
N ALA A 256 9.44 26.55 -6.61
CA ALA A 256 10.51 27.45 -6.17
C ALA A 256 11.05 28.36 -7.29
N GLY A 257 10.59 28.22 -8.53
CA GLY A 257 11.13 28.94 -9.69
C GLY A 257 12.57 28.54 -10.03
N GLN A 258 12.99 27.34 -9.63
CA GLN A 258 14.33 26.81 -9.87
C GLN A 258 14.37 26.00 -11.17
N PRO A 259 15.51 25.99 -11.89
CA PRO A 259 15.68 25.13 -13.05
C PRO A 259 15.62 23.65 -12.63
N CYS A 260 15.06 22.83 -13.51
CA CYS A 260 14.98 21.38 -13.34
C CYS A 260 15.82 20.69 -14.41
N ASP A 261 16.92 20.05 -14.01
CA ASP A 261 17.76 19.23 -14.88
C ASP A 261 17.64 17.77 -14.44
N LEU A 262 16.81 17.00 -15.16
CA LEU A 262 16.53 15.62 -14.80
C LEU A 262 17.74 14.68 -14.98
N ASN A 263 18.64 14.97 -15.91
CA ASN A 263 19.86 14.17 -16.07
C ASN A 263 20.79 14.37 -14.87
N ALA A 264 20.99 15.62 -14.44
CA ALA A 264 21.78 15.90 -13.25
C ALA A 264 21.19 15.24 -11.99
N ILE A 265 19.87 15.32 -11.82
CA ILE A 265 19.17 14.66 -10.71
C ILE A 265 19.36 13.13 -10.77
N PHE A 266 19.23 12.53 -11.94
CA PHE A 266 19.40 11.09 -12.11
C PHE A 266 20.81 10.61 -11.75
N GLN A 267 21.85 11.35 -12.18
CA GLN A 267 23.24 11.04 -11.83
C GLN A 267 23.50 11.21 -10.31
N ASP A 268 22.91 12.22 -9.68
CA ASP A 268 22.97 12.41 -8.23
C ASP A 268 22.32 11.23 -7.47
N VAL A 269 21.20 10.70 -7.97
CA VAL A 269 20.57 9.50 -7.39
C VAL A 269 21.49 8.29 -7.53
N LYS A 270 22.11 8.05 -8.70
CA LYS A 270 23.09 6.96 -8.88
C LYS A 270 24.27 7.09 -7.90
N LEU A 271 24.83 8.29 -7.73
CA LEU A 271 25.92 8.53 -6.79
C LEU A 271 25.50 8.27 -5.33
N LYS A 272 24.29 8.69 -4.94
CA LYS A 272 23.76 8.41 -3.59
C LYS A 272 23.61 6.92 -3.34
N VAL A 273 23.15 6.17 -4.34
CA VAL A 273 23.05 4.71 -4.29
C VAL A 273 24.42 4.06 -4.15
N GLU A 274 25.41 4.48 -4.93
CA GLU A 274 26.80 3.99 -4.80
C GLU A 274 27.38 4.25 -3.41
N ASN A 275 27.06 5.39 -2.80
CA ASN A 275 27.50 5.70 -1.43
C ASN A 275 26.80 4.83 -0.36
N GLU A 276 25.59 4.34 -0.59
CA GLU A 276 24.91 3.41 0.33
C GLU A 276 25.48 1.98 0.22
N LEU A 277 26.17 1.65 -0.87
CA LEU A 277 26.80 0.35 -1.11
C LEU A 277 28.21 0.23 -0.54
N ASN A 278 28.87 1.36 -0.23
CA ASN A 278 30.26 1.44 0.25
C ASN A 278 30.34 1.68 1.76
#